data_AF-A0A2E9AAI7-F1
#
_entry.id   AF-A0A2E9AAI7-F1
#
_cell.length_a   1.000
_cell.length_b   1.000
_cell.length_c   1.000
_cell.angle_alpha   90.00
_cell.angle_beta   90.00
_cell.angle_gamma   90.00
#
_symmetry.space_group_name_H-M   'P 1'
#
loop_
_entity.id
_entity.type
_entity.pdbx_description
1 polymer ?
#
loop_
_entity_poly.entity_id
_entity_poly.type
_entity_poly.pdbx_seq_one_letter_code
_entity_poly.pdbx_strand_id
1 'polypeptide(L)'
;MRSFFILIFIIIFSNAVGKEFGNNPENLCKIAINKNSDYQALGIYGSPLESEWHPAAAYVLLKEMYRFEVLRKEFQQKSPPWRFEFVELSGGETVVFVYHLEKRFDYCDGPNAFYVKEK
;
A
#
# COMPACT_ATOMS: atom_id res chain seq x y z
N MET A 1 32.07 15.77 33.83
CA MET A 1 31.12 14.71 33.41
C MET A 1 29.78 15.34 33.11
N ARG A 2 29.59 15.87 31.88
CA ARG A 2 28.41 16.70 31.57
C ARG A 2 28.02 16.64 30.08
N SER A 3 28.18 15.47 29.46
CA SER A 3 27.87 15.28 28.02
C SER A 3 27.10 14.00 27.70
N PHE A 4 26.64 13.24 28.69
CA PHE A 4 25.93 11.97 28.44
C PHE A 4 24.40 12.08 28.32
N PHE A 5 23.81 13.25 28.58
CA PHE A 5 22.35 13.40 28.57
C PHE A 5 21.75 13.87 27.24
N ILE A 6 22.58 14.24 26.24
CA ILE A 6 22.08 14.77 24.96
C ILE A 6 21.79 13.63 23.95
N LEU A 7 22.40 12.44 24.12
CA LEU A 7 22.21 11.32 23.20
C LEU A 7 20.89 10.55 23.37
N ILE A 8 20.19 10.72 24.50
CA ILE A 8 18.92 10.01 24.75
C ILE A 8 17.74 10.66 24.00
N PHE A 9 17.83 11.95 23.63
CA PHE A 9 16.75 12.65 22.95
C PHE A 9 16.63 12.35 21.45
N ILE A 10 17.66 11.75 20.84
CA ILE A 10 17.63 11.39 19.40
C ILE A 10 16.90 10.05 19.19
N ILE A 11 16.85 9.18 20.20
CA ILE A 11 16.26 7.84 20.07
C ILE A 11 14.72 7.87 20.13
N ILE A 12 14.11 8.92 20.66
CA ILE A 12 12.64 9.00 20.82
C ILE A 12 11.93 9.45 19.52
N PHE A 13 12.65 10.05 18.56
CA PHE A 13 12.06 10.56 17.32
C PHE A 13 11.95 9.54 16.17
N SER A 14 12.40 8.30 16.35
CA SER A 14 12.23 7.25 15.32
C SER A 14 10.87 6.53 15.35
N ASN A 15 9.99 6.87 16.31
CA ASN A 15 8.65 6.30 16.42
C ASN A 15 7.56 7.20 15.80
N ALA A 16 7.87 7.92 14.73
CA ALA A 16 6.92 8.82 14.06
C ALA A 16 6.68 8.47 12.58
N VAL A 17 6.88 7.21 12.18
CA VAL A 17 6.35 6.69 10.91
C VAL A 17 5.27 5.67 11.25
N GLY A 18 4.05 6.01 10.90
CA GLY A 18 2.85 5.33 11.37
C GLY A 18 1.95 6.29 12.16
N LYS A 19 1.83 7.54 11.70
CA LYS A 19 0.67 8.36 12.05
C LYS A 19 -0.54 7.50 11.76
N GLU A 20 -1.26 7.13 12.83
CA GLU A 20 -2.51 6.39 12.77
C GLU A 20 -3.32 6.97 11.62
N PHE A 21 -3.47 6.17 10.55
CA PHE A 21 -4.20 6.61 9.38
C PHE A 21 -5.63 6.81 9.85
N GLY A 22 -6.05 8.08 9.81
CA GLY A 22 -7.21 8.59 10.50
C GLY A 22 -8.47 7.79 10.19
N ASN A 23 -9.42 7.91 11.12
CA ASN A 23 -10.82 7.53 11.02
C ASN A 23 -11.50 8.11 9.77
N ASN A 24 -11.18 7.61 8.59
CA ASN A 24 -11.90 7.85 7.34
C ASN A 24 -12.49 6.51 6.86
N PRO A 25 -13.62 6.53 6.14
CA PRO A 25 -14.51 5.39 5.97
C PRO A 25 -13.74 4.18 5.44
N GLU A 26 -14.09 3.03 5.99
CA GLU A 26 -13.50 1.71 5.78
C GLU A 26 -13.20 1.47 4.27
N ASN A 27 -11.99 1.84 3.79
CA ASN A 27 -11.62 1.80 2.37
C ASN A 27 -11.96 0.42 1.78
N LEU A 28 -12.84 0.39 0.76
CA LEU A 28 -13.42 -0.85 0.26
C LEU A 28 -12.35 -1.81 -0.28
N CYS A 29 -11.27 -1.27 -0.84
CA CYS A 29 -10.16 -2.06 -1.37
C CYS A 29 -9.29 -2.66 -0.25
N LYS A 30 -9.02 -1.92 0.83
CA LYS A 30 -8.39 -2.45 2.04
C LYS A 30 -9.21 -3.60 2.65
N ILE A 31 -10.52 -3.43 2.74
CA ILE A 31 -11.43 -4.48 3.21
C ILE A 31 -11.37 -5.69 2.27
N ALA A 32 -11.41 -5.45 0.96
CA ALA A 32 -11.38 -6.51 -0.04
C ALA A 32 -10.11 -7.36 0.04
N ILE A 33 -8.93 -6.73 0.21
CA ILE A 33 -7.68 -7.45 0.45
C ILE A 33 -7.84 -8.36 1.67
N ASN A 34 -8.21 -7.77 2.80
CA ASN A 34 -8.27 -8.47 4.09
C ASN A 34 -9.32 -9.58 4.12
N LYS A 35 -10.40 -9.51 3.34
CA LYS A 35 -11.47 -10.52 3.32
C LYS A 35 -11.35 -11.54 2.20
N ASN A 36 -10.91 -11.12 1.01
CA ASN A 36 -11.06 -11.89 -0.23
C ASN A 36 -9.73 -12.31 -0.87
N SER A 37 -8.60 -12.04 -0.22
CA SER A 37 -7.27 -12.50 -0.64
C SER A 37 -6.56 -13.24 0.49
N ASP A 38 -5.46 -13.92 0.15
CA ASP A 38 -4.58 -14.60 1.11
C ASP A 38 -3.63 -13.64 1.85
N TYR A 39 -3.85 -12.32 1.67
CA TYR A 39 -3.00 -11.26 2.14
C TYR A 39 -3.74 -10.30 3.07
N GLN A 40 -2.99 -9.56 3.89
CA GLN A 40 -3.48 -8.46 4.70
C GLN A 40 -2.77 -7.15 4.35
N ALA A 41 -3.55 -6.06 4.27
CA ALA A 41 -3.06 -4.72 3.99
C ALA A 41 -2.34 -4.12 5.21
N LEU A 42 -1.13 -3.60 4.97
CA LEU A 42 -0.26 -2.97 5.98
C LEU A 42 -0.29 -1.45 5.92
N GLY A 43 -0.33 -0.89 4.72
CA GLY A 43 -0.27 0.55 4.47
C GLY A 43 -0.51 0.88 3.01
N ILE A 44 -0.73 2.15 2.70
CA ILE A 44 -0.92 2.62 1.33
C ILE A 44 0.42 2.62 0.60
N TYR A 45 0.42 2.14 -0.63
CA TYR A 45 1.55 2.26 -1.54
C TYR A 45 1.26 3.40 -2.53
N GLY A 46 1.93 4.55 -2.36
CA GLY A 46 1.68 5.75 -3.14
C GLY A 46 1.63 7.01 -2.28
N SER A 47 1.00 8.06 -2.78
CA SER A 47 0.93 9.34 -2.06
C SER A 47 0.13 9.24 -0.76
N PRO A 48 0.57 9.88 0.33
CA PRO A 48 -0.22 10.00 1.55
C PRO A 48 -1.33 11.06 1.45
N LEU A 49 -1.36 11.87 0.39
CA LEU A 49 -2.33 12.94 0.20
C LEU A 49 -3.58 12.44 -0.52
N GLU A 50 -4.75 12.62 0.08
CA GLU A 50 -6.02 12.12 -0.48
C GLU A 50 -6.32 12.69 -1.88
N SER A 51 -5.95 13.96 -2.12
CA SER A 51 -6.10 14.63 -3.42
C SER A 51 -5.30 13.97 -4.55
N GLU A 52 -4.33 13.12 -4.22
CA GLU A 52 -3.47 12.42 -5.17
C GLU A 52 -3.90 10.96 -5.39
N TRP A 53 -4.95 10.51 -4.70
CA TRP A 53 -5.55 9.19 -4.90
C TRP A 53 -6.45 9.20 -6.14
N HIS A 54 -5.82 9.29 -7.30
CA HIS A 54 -6.51 9.08 -8.56
C HIS A 54 -6.45 7.59 -8.93
N PRO A 55 -7.51 6.99 -9.49
CA PRO A 55 -7.47 5.57 -9.89
C PRO A 55 -6.36 5.22 -10.88
N ALA A 56 -5.99 6.18 -11.73
CA ALA A 56 -4.88 6.04 -12.67
C ALA A 56 -3.50 6.00 -11.98
N ALA A 57 -3.40 6.34 -10.69
CA ALA A 57 -2.15 6.30 -9.94
C ALA A 57 -1.56 4.88 -9.90
N ALA A 58 -2.40 3.84 -9.79
CA ALA A 58 -1.95 2.45 -9.88
C ALA A 58 -1.19 2.15 -11.18
N TYR A 59 -1.71 2.64 -12.32
CA TYR A 59 -1.07 2.45 -13.62
C TYR A 59 0.27 3.18 -13.71
N VAL A 60 0.33 4.41 -13.19
CA VAL A 60 1.58 5.19 -13.14
C VAL A 60 2.63 4.48 -12.27
N LEU A 61 2.24 4.04 -11.08
CA LEU A 61 3.11 3.33 -10.14
C LEU A 61 3.68 2.05 -10.76
N LEU A 62 2.84 1.21 -11.38
CA LEU A 62 3.30 -0.01 -12.05
C LEU A 62 4.28 0.31 -13.19
N LYS A 63 4.01 1.35 -13.98
CA LYS A 63 4.91 1.78 -15.06
C LYS A 63 6.26 2.26 -14.51
N GLU A 64 6.27 2.96 -13.39
CA GLU A 64 7.50 3.38 -12.71
C GLU A 64 8.28 2.18 -12.18
N MET A 65 7.61 1.18 -11.61
CA MET A 65 8.27 -0.04 -11.15
C MET A 65 9.00 -0.79 -12.29
N TYR A 66 8.38 -0.89 -13.47
CA TYR A 66 9.07 -1.42 -14.66
C TYR A 66 10.24 -0.54 -15.08
N ARG A 67 10.05 0.78 -15.10
CA ARG A 67 11.08 1.73 -15.52
C ARG A 67 12.33 1.68 -14.62
N PHE A 68 12.14 1.45 -13.33
CA PHE A 68 13.23 1.36 -12.35
C PHE A 68 13.75 -0.06 -12.14
N GLU A 69 13.22 -1.06 -12.86
CA GLU A 69 13.65 -2.46 -12.77
C GLU A 69 13.59 -3.02 -11.32
N VAL A 70 12.61 -2.57 -10.53
CA VAL A 70 12.44 -2.98 -9.13
C VAL A 70 11.45 -4.14 -8.98
N LEU A 71 10.88 -4.64 -10.08
CA LEU A 71 9.94 -5.77 -10.09
C LEU A 71 10.70 -7.09 -10.13
N ARG A 72 10.43 -7.94 -9.14
CA ARG A 72 10.97 -9.30 -9.08
C ARG A 72 9.97 -10.32 -9.65
N LYS A 73 8.70 -10.18 -9.29
CA LYS A 73 7.65 -11.13 -9.66
C LYS A 73 6.29 -10.45 -9.69
N GLU A 74 5.44 -10.91 -10.59
CA GLU A 74 4.06 -10.46 -10.70
C GLU A 74 3.13 -11.68 -10.68
N PHE A 75 2.00 -11.56 -10.00
CA PHE A 75 0.96 -12.59 -9.98
C PHE A 75 -0.40 -11.99 -9.71
N GLN A 76 -1.46 -12.77 -9.95
CA GLN A 76 -2.83 -12.29 -9.79
C GLN A 76 -3.67 -13.28 -8.99
N GLN A 77 -4.59 -12.74 -8.19
CA GLN A 77 -5.66 -13.50 -7.54
C GLN A 77 -7.00 -12.90 -7.95
N LYS A 78 -7.89 -13.75 -8.48
CA LYS A 78 -9.24 -13.36 -8.85
C LYS A 78 -10.21 -13.90 -7.80
N SER A 79 -10.97 -13.00 -7.20
CA SER A 79 -12.01 -13.32 -6.22
C SER A 79 -13.21 -12.42 -6.52
N PRO A 80 -14.06 -12.78 -7.52
CA PRO A 80 -15.11 -11.90 -8.00
C PRO A 80 -15.97 -11.32 -6.87
N PRO A 81 -16.28 -10.01 -6.90
CA PRO A 81 -16.06 -9.08 -8.02
C PRO A 81 -14.65 -8.45 -8.05
N TRP A 82 -13.72 -8.91 -7.22
CA TRP A 82 -12.38 -8.34 -7.06
C TRP A 82 -11.32 -9.02 -7.92
N ARG A 83 -10.34 -8.22 -8.34
CA ARG A 83 -9.07 -8.67 -8.90
C ARG A 83 -7.94 -8.00 -8.14
N PHE A 84 -7.01 -8.82 -7.69
CA PHE A 84 -5.80 -8.41 -7.00
C PHE A 84 -4.62 -8.69 -7.92
N GLU A 85 -3.84 -7.65 -8.23
CA GLU A 85 -2.61 -7.76 -9.01
C GLU A 85 -1.45 -7.46 -8.08
N PHE A 86 -0.67 -8.48 -7.78
CA PHE A 86 0.44 -8.43 -6.85
C PHE A 86 1.75 -8.27 -7.58
N VAL A 87 2.63 -7.47 -6.99
CA VAL A 87 4.00 -7.28 -7.42
C VAL A 87 4.93 -7.46 -6.22
N GLU A 88 5.90 -8.35 -6.34
CA GLU A 88 7.00 -8.48 -5.39
C GLU A 88 8.14 -7.58 -5.86
N LEU A 89 8.57 -6.66 -5.00
CA LEU A 89 9.68 -5.76 -5.25
C LEU A 89 11.01 -6.44 -4.94
N SER A 90 12.10 -5.98 -5.57
CA SER A 90 13.46 -6.47 -5.30
C SER A 90 13.90 -6.29 -3.84
N GLY A 91 13.27 -5.35 -3.11
CA GLY A 91 13.46 -5.15 -1.66
C GLY A 91 12.78 -6.19 -0.76
N GLY A 92 12.01 -7.12 -1.34
CA GLY A 92 11.27 -8.16 -0.60
C GLY A 92 9.87 -7.76 -0.14
N GLU A 93 9.48 -6.51 -0.39
CA GLU A 93 8.13 -6.02 -0.11
C GLU A 93 7.16 -6.45 -1.21
N THR A 94 5.91 -6.73 -0.83
CA THR A 94 4.83 -7.03 -1.78
C THR A 94 3.83 -5.88 -1.79
N VAL A 95 3.49 -5.43 -2.99
CA VAL A 95 2.45 -4.44 -3.25
C VAL A 95 1.31 -5.12 -3.98
N VAL A 96 0.07 -4.77 -3.62
CA VAL A 96 -1.14 -5.17 -4.34
C VAL A 96 -1.81 -3.96 -4.94
N PHE A 97 -2.19 -4.07 -6.20
CA PHE A 97 -3.13 -3.19 -6.88
C PHE A 97 -4.51 -3.86 -6.89
N VAL A 98 -5.52 -3.16 -6.40
CA VAL A 98 -6.87 -3.69 -6.21
C VAL A 98 -7.81 -3.09 -7.25
N TYR A 99 -8.57 -3.96 -7.91
CA TYR A 99 -9.54 -3.58 -8.94
C TYR A 99 -10.90 -4.24 -8.67
N HIS A 100 -11.97 -3.52 -8.98
CA HIS A 100 -13.31 -4.09 -9.06
C HIS A 100 -13.64 -4.39 -10.53
N LEU A 101 -13.94 -5.64 -10.87
CA LEU A 101 -14.08 -6.09 -12.26
C LEU A 101 -15.19 -5.34 -13.03
N GLU A 102 -16.24 -4.91 -12.33
CA GLU A 102 -17.36 -4.17 -12.91
C GLU A 102 -17.18 -2.64 -12.83
N LYS A 103 -16.44 -2.16 -11.83
CA LYS A 103 -16.34 -0.73 -11.45
C LYS A 103 -14.87 -0.35 -11.34
N ARG A 104 -14.18 -0.49 -12.47
CA ARG A 104 -12.72 -0.67 -12.60
C ARG A 104 -11.83 0.22 -11.72
N PHE A 105 -12.23 1.46 -11.44
CA PHE A 105 -11.31 2.51 -11.01
C PHE A 105 -11.79 3.34 -9.80
N ASP A 106 -13.05 3.77 -9.75
CA ASP A 106 -13.54 4.65 -8.68
C ASP A 106 -14.07 3.91 -7.44
N TYR A 107 -13.95 2.57 -7.40
CA TYR A 107 -14.65 1.77 -6.39
C TYR A 107 -14.00 1.74 -5.01
N CYS A 108 -12.72 2.15 -4.90
CA CYS A 108 -12.03 2.14 -3.62
C CYS A 108 -12.41 3.32 -2.72
N ASP A 109 -13.04 4.37 -3.28
CA ASP A 109 -13.26 5.66 -2.61
C ASP A 109 -12.01 6.15 -1.87
N GLY A 110 -10.86 6.11 -2.57
CA GLY A 110 -9.54 6.35 -2.01
C GLY A 110 -8.46 5.47 -2.65
N PRO A 111 -7.36 5.16 -1.93
CA PRO A 111 -6.22 4.45 -2.49
C PRO A 111 -6.60 3.03 -2.94
N ASN A 112 -5.95 2.58 -4.02
CA ASN A 112 -6.13 1.25 -4.61
C ASN A 112 -4.84 0.42 -4.62
N ALA A 113 -3.74 0.95 -4.11
CA ALA A 113 -2.45 0.28 -4.02
C ALA A 113 -2.00 0.21 -2.56
N PHE A 114 -1.56 -0.97 -2.12
CA PHE A 114 -1.22 -1.22 -0.71
C PHE A 114 0.00 -2.12 -0.57
N TYR A 115 0.83 -1.85 0.43
CA TYR A 115 1.76 -2.83 0.97
C TYR A 115 0.99 -3.96 1.65
N VAL A 116 1.41 -5.20 1.45
CA VAL A 116 0.75 -6.39 2.00
C VAL A 116 1.73 -7.39 2.59
N LYS A 117 1.22 -8.26 3.47
CA LYS A 117 1.87 -9.51 3.86
C LYS A 117 0.90 -10.68 3.77
N GLU A 118 1.42 -11.88 3.55
CA GLU A 118 0.64 -13.11 3.67
C GLU A 118 0.07 -13.25 5.09
N LYS A 119 -1.11 -13.86 5.18
CA LYS A 119 -1.82 -14.11 6.44
C LYS A 119 -1.24 -15.28 7.23
#